data_AF-A0A259DHT2-F1
#
_entry.id   AF-A0A259DHT2-F1
#
_cell.length_a   1.000
_cell.length_b   1.000
_cell.length_c   1.000
_cell.angle_alpha   90.00
_cell.angle_beta   90.00
_cell.angle_gamma   90.00
#
_symmetry.space_group_name_H-M   'P 1'
#
loop_
_entity.id
_entity.type
_entity.pdbx_description
1 polymer ?
#
loop_
_entity_poly.entity_id
_entity_poly.type
_entity_poly.pdbx_seq_one_letter_code
_entity_poly.pdbx_strand_id
1 'polypeptide(L)' 'MTGLYEGIPLTEKSASDQVTQPDVVWLFRRPILDEWAERGNVSIGELVAHVVIHEFAHHFGWSDDEIARIDPWWE' A
#
# COMPACT_ATOMS: atom_id res chain seq x y z
N MET A 1 10.92 2.25 1.25
CA MET A 1 9.89 1.91 0.24
C MET A 1 9.75 0.39 0.19
N THR A 2 8.68 -0.14 0.79
CA THR A 2 8.36 -1.58 0.85
C THR A 2 7.32 -2.00 -0.18
N GLY A 3 6.59 -1.04 -0.76
CA GLY A 3 5.69 -1.21 -1.90
C GLY A 3 5.76 -0.03 -2.88
N LEU A 4 5.05 -0.18 -4.01
CA LEU A 4 4.76 0.86 -4.99
C LEU A 4 3.43 0.57 -5.67
N TYR A 5 2.50 1.51 -5.62
CA TYR A 5 1.33 1.51 -6.51
C TYR A 5 1.68 1.96 -7.93
N GLU A 6 1.23 1.20 -8.94
CA GLU A 6 1.31 1.54 -10.37
C GLU A 6 -0.10 1.54 -10.98
N GLY A 7 -0.59 2.74 -11.32
CA GLY A 7 -1.90 2.95 -11.93
C GLY A 7 -2.31 4.43 -11.91
N ILE A 8 -3.50 4.72 -12.45
CA ILE A 8 -4.12 6.05 -12.34
C ILE A 8 -4.93 6.06 -11.02
N PRO A 9 -4.70 7.00 -10.08
CA PRO A 9 -5.51 7.12 -8.87
C PRO A 9 -7.00 7.15 -9.19
N LEU A 10 -7.85 6.53 -8.36
CA LEU A 10 -9.29 6.48 -8.63
C LEU A 10 -9.90 7.89 -8.75
N THR A 11 -9.35 8.85 -8.00
CA THR A 11 -9.73 10.27 -8.05
C THR A 11 -9.53 10.91 -9.42
N GLU A 12 -8.70 10.30 -10.27
CA GLU A 12 -8.33 10.79 -11.59
C GLU A 12 -8.88 9.90 -12.72
N LYS A 13 -9.53 8.77 -12.39
CA LYS A 13 -10.16 7.88 -13.37
C LYS A 13 -11.44 8.49 -13.93
N SER A 14 -11.56 8.54 -15.25
CA SER A 14 -12.79 8.87 -15.97
C SER A 14 -13.50 7.60 -16.45
N ALA A 15 -14.83 7.63 -16.48
CA ALA A 15 -15.64 6.57 -17.10
C ALA A 15 -15.39 6.43 -18.62
N SER A 16 -14.78 7.45 -19.25
CA SER A 16 -14.36 7.43 -20.66
C SER A 16 -12.97 6.82 -20.87
N ASP A 17 -12.22 6.54 -19.80
CA ASP A 17 -10.87 6.02 -19.93
C ASP A 17 -10.91 4.57 -20.42
N GLN A 18 -10.11 4.30 -21.44
CA GLN A 18 -9.89 2.95 -21.91
C GLN A 18 -8.93 2.28 -20.93
N VAL A 19 -9.43 1.38 -20.09
CA VAL A 19 -8.58 0.65 -19.13
C VAL A 19 -7.62 -0.26 -19.90
N THR A 20 -6.40 0.22 -20.12
CA THR A 20 -5.38 -0.49 -20.91
C THR A 20 -4.62 -1.51 -20.08
N GLN A 21 -4.54 -1.34 -18.76
CA GLN A 21 -3.97 -2.29 -17.80
C GLN A 21 -4.71 -2.20 -16.45
N PRO A 22 -4.77 -3.29 -15.67
CA PRO A 22 -5.29 -3.25 -14.30
C PRO A 22 -4.36 -2.44 -13.39
N ASP A 23 -4.89 -1.89 -12.31
CA ASP A 23 -4.07 -1.30 -11.25
C ASP A 23 -3.24 -2.39 -10.58
N VAL A 24 -1.98 -2.08 -10.26
CA VAL A 24 -1.05 -3.03 -9.65
C VAL A 24 -0.45 -2.45 -8.38
N VAL A 25 -0.49 -3.23 -7.31
CA VAL A 25 0.31 -2.98 -6.10
C VAL A 25 1.55 -3.87 -6.16
N TRP A 26 2.72 -3.25 -6.31
CA TRP A 26 3.99 -3.95 -6.25
C TRP A 26 4.45 -4.09 -4.80
N LEU A 27 4.78 -5.31 -4.41
CA LEU A 27 5.39 -5.61 -3.11
C LEU A 27 6.87 -5.98 -3.31
N PHE A 28 7.76 -5.23 -2.67
CA PHE A 28 9.19 -5.49 -2.77
C PHE A 28 9.62 -6.46 -1.67
N ARG A 29 9.78 -7.73 -2.06
CA ARG A 29 10.14 -8.81 -1.14
C ARG A 29 11.32 -8.48 -0.24
N ARG A 30 12.43 -7.94 -0.78
CA ARG A 30 13.64 -7.71 0.02
C ARG A 30 13.42 -6.64 1.11
N PRO A 31 12.94 -5.43 0.78
CA PRO A 31 12.53 -4.44 1.78
C PRO A 31 11.55 -4.97 2.84
N ILE A 32 10.53 -5.72 2.45
CA ILE A 32 9.56 -6.31 3.39
C ILE A 32 10.24 -7.25 4.38
N LEU A 33 11.17 -8.09 3.90
CA LEU A 33 11.90 -9.01 4.77
C LEU A 33 12.89 -8.30 5.70
N ASP A 34 13.53 -7.22 5.22
CA ASP A 34 14.43 -6.42 6.05
C ASP A 34 13.63 -5.72 7.18
N GLU A 35 12.48 -5.10 6.89
CA GLU A 35 11.60 -4.52 7.93
C GLU A 35 11.04 -5.59 8.90
N TRP A 36 10.60 -6.73 8.38
CA TRP A 36 10.09 -7.82 9.22
C TRP A 36 11.14 -8.32 10.22
N ALA A 37 12.40 -8.46 9.76
CA ALA A 37 13.51 -8.86 10.61
C ALA A 37 13.88 -7.80 11.66
N GLU A 38 13.75 -6.52 11.33
CA GLU A 38 14.00 -5.40 12.25
C GLU A 38 12.92 -5.28 13.34
N ARG A 39 11.64 -5.45 12.97
CA ARG A 39 10.51 -5.32 13.91
C ARG A 39 10.46 -6.48 14.92
N GLY A 40 10.52 -7.72 14.44
CA GLY A 40 10.52 -8.93 15.28
C GLY A 40 9.27 -9.17 16.14
N ASN A 41 8.27 -8.28 16.13
CA ASN A 41 7.06 -8.32 16.94
C ASN A 41 5.77 -8.51 16.13
N VAL A 42 5.88 -8.63 14.80
CA VAL A 42 4.75 -8.87 13.88
C VAL A 42 5.03 -10.07 12.98
N SER A 43 3.98 -10.75 12.53
CA SER A 43 4.09 -11.77 11.49
C SER A 43 4.33 -11.13 10.12
N ILE A 44 4.94 -11.89 9.20
CA ILE A 44 5.11 -11.44 7.81
C ILE A 44 3.76 -11.18 7.11
N GLY A 45 2.70 -11.91 7.51
CA GLY A 45 1.35 -11.71 6.97
C GLY A 45 0.76 -10.37 7.37
N GLU A 46 0.94 -9.96 8.63
CA GLU A 46 0.52 -8.64 9.11
C GLU A 46 1.27 -7.52 8.38
N LEU A 47 2.59 -7.65 8.20
CA LEU A 47 3.37 -6.64 7.48
C LEU A 47 2.96 -6.52 6.02
N VAL A 48 2.72 -7.64 5.33
CA VAL A 48 2.22 -7.62 3.94
C VAL A 48 0.84 -6.99 3.88
N ALA A 49 -0.06 -7.34 4.81
CA ALA A 49 -1.41 -6.78 4.85
C ALA A 49 -1.38 -5.26 5.04
N HIS A 50 -0.55 -4.76 5.97
CA HIS A 50 -0.37 -3.34 6.19
C HIS A 50 0.09 -2.60 4.93
N VAL A 51 1.17 -3.07 4.28
CA VAL A 51 1.68 -2.43 3.05
C VAL A 51 0.61 -2.42 1.96
N VAL A 52 -0.12 -3.52 1.76
CA VAL A 52 -1.20 -3.58 0.76
C VAL A 52 -2.33 -2.60 1.07
N ILE A 53 -2.80 -2.55 2.32
CA ILE A 53 -3.87 -1.64 2.73
C ILE A 53 -3.45 -0.18 2.54
N HIS A 54 -2.20 0.15 2.89
CA HIS A 54 -1.63 1.49 2.73
C HIS A 54 -1.64 1.95 1.26
N GLU A 55 -1.14 1.12 0.34
CA GLU A 55 -1.14 1.42 -1.10
C GLU A 55 -2.56 1.52 -1.68
N PHE A 56 -3.50 0.70 -1.19
CA PHE A 56 -4.92 0.80 -1.56
C PHE A 56 -5.55 2.10 -1.07
N ALA A 57 -5.25 2.53 0.15
CA ALA A 57 -5.79 3.78 0.68
C ALA A 57 -5.27 4.99 -0.11
N HIS A 58 -4.00 4.99 -0.52
CA HIS A 58 -3.48 5.99 -1.45
C HIS A 58 -4.17 5.96 -2.82
N HIS A 59 -4.48 4.78 -3.34
CA HIS A 59 -5.28 4.68 -4.57
C HIS A 59 -6.66 5.35 -4.43
N PHE A 60 -7.26 5.31 -3.24
CA PHE A 60 -8.51 6.02 -2.91
C PHE A 60 -8.32 7.50 -2.55
N GLY A 61 -7.10 8.03 -2.62
CA GLY A 61 -6.78 9.43 -2.37
C GLY A 61 -6.61 9.79 -0.89
N TRP A 62 -6.40 8.81 -0.01
CA TRP A 62 -6.15 9.09 1.40
C TRP A 62 -4.70 9.55 1.60
N SER A 63 -4.54 10.52 2.49
CA SER A 63 -3.25 10.96 3.00
C SER A 63 -2.71 10.01 4.07
N ASP A 64 -1.39 10.06 4.32
CA ASP A 64 -0.74 9.32 5.41
C ASP A 64 -1.45 9.55 6.74
N ASP A 65 -1.86 10.81 7.02
CA ASP A 65 -2.55 11.20 8.25
C ASP A 65 -3.95 10.55 8.38
N GLU A 66 -4.65 10.30 7.27
CA GLU A 66 -5.96 9.64 7.29
C GLU A 66 -5.82 8.14 7.51
N ILE A 67 -4.82 7.51 6.88
CA ILE A 67 -4.50 6.09 7.05
C ILE A 67 -4.08 5.84 8.50
N ALA A 68 -3.16 6.66 9.00
CA ALA A 68 -2.65 6.68 10.36
C ALA A 68 -3.76 6.67 11.44
N ARG A 69 -4.87 7.39 11.21
CA ARG A 69 -5.98 7.43 12.17
C ARG A 69 -6.73 6.10 12.31
N ILE A 70 -6.66 5.23 11.31
CA ILE A 70 -7.45 3.98 11.23
C ILE A 70 -6.53 2.76 11.38
N ASP A 71 -5.28 2.84 10.92
CA ASP A 71 -4.25 1.81 11.01
C ASP A 71 -2.94 2.38 11.60
N PRO A 72 -2.85 2.52 12.94
CA PRO A 72 -1.69 3.07 13.62
C PRO A 72 -0.54 2.04 13.66
N TRP A 73 0.19 1.92 12.55
CA TRP A 73 1.24 0.90 12.36
C TRP A 73 2.57 1.15 13.11
N TRP A 74 2.69 2.30 13.78
CA TRP A 74 3.88 2.68 14.56
C TRP A 74 3.81 2.28 16.03
N GLU A 75 2.68 1.71 16.50
CA GLU A 75 2.52 1.18 17.87
C GLU A 75 3.04 -0.26 17.99
#